data_AF-A0A969IMH4-F1
#
_entry.id   AF-A0A969IMH4-F1
#
_cell.length_a   1.000
_cell.length_b   1.000
_cell.length_c   1.000
_cell.angle_alpha   90.00
_cell.angle_beta   90.00
_cell.angle_gamma   90.00
#
_symmetry.space_group_name_H-M   'P 1'
#
loop_
_entity.id
_entity.type
_entity.pdbx_description
1 polymer ?
#
loop_
_entity_poly.entity_id
_entity_poly.type
_entity_poly.pdbx_seq_one_letter_code
_entity_poly.pdbx_strand_id
1 'polypeptide(L)'
;MNVFAIRHGETALSLSGQHTGTTDIPLTGNGRRLAERMRPVLAREAFVLVLVSPMQRARATCELAGLGEMAVIEPNLVEWNYGEYEGLTPEQIREAAPDWLIFRDGWPGRRKRRSKSGRGWTG
;
A
#
# COMPACT_ATOMS: atom_id res chain seq x y z
N MET A 1 23.01 8.79 13.57
CA MET A 1 21.58 8.47 13.64
C MET A 1 21.21 7.82 12.32
N ASN A 2 20.87 6.54 12.32
CA ASN A 2 20.54 5.81 11.09
C ASN A 2 19.03 5.59 11.05
N VAL A 3 18.44 5.77 9.88
CA VAL A 3 17.02 5.50 9.64
C VAL A 3 16.93 4.40 8.60
N PHE A 4 16.16 3.37 8.91
CA PHE A 4 15.89 2.24 8.02
C PHE A 4 14.44 2.35 7.56
N ALA A 5 14.21 2.33 6.25
CA ALA A 5 12.88 2.26 5.66
C ALA A 5 12.72 0.91 4.98
N ILE A 6 11.79 0.10 5.48
CA ILE A 6 11.52 -1.25 4.97
C ILE A 6 10.12 -1.26 4.39
N ARG A 7 10.01 -1.52 3.08
CA ARG A 7 8.72 -1.78 2.44
C ARG A 7 8.23 -3.17 2.83
N HIS A 8 6.92 -3.33 3.01
CA HIS A 8 6.32 -4.64 3.23
C HIS A 8 6.67 -5.63 2.09
N GLY A 9 6.66 -6.92 2.41
CA GLY A 9 6.86 -7.98 1.42
C GLY A 9 5.77 -8.01 0.34
N GLU A 10 6.01 -8.79 -0.70
CA GLU A 10 5.08 -8.95 -1.83
C GLU A 10 3.67 -9.38 -1.39
N THR A 11 2.66 -8.83 -2.06
CA THR A 11 1.23 -9.14 -1.96
C THR A 11 0.69 -9.49 -3.35
N ALA A 12 -0.55 -10.00 -3.43
CA ALA A 12 -1.18 -10.32 -4.71
C ALA A 12 -1.23 -9.12 -5.67
N LEU A 13 -1.59 -7.93 -5.17
CA LEU A 13 -1.68 -6.71 -5.99
C LEU A 13 -0.30 -6.16 -6.38
N SER A 14 0.69 -6.21 -5.49
CA SER A 14 2.04 -5.78 -5.86
C SER A 14 2.67 -6.70 -6.91
N LEU A 15 2.35 -8.01 -6.86
CA LEU A 15 2.82 -8.99 -7.84
C LEU A 15 2.23 -8.74 -9.23
N SER A 16 0.96 -8.33 -9.32
CA SER A 16 0.28 -7.97 -10.57
C SER A 16 0.55 -6.53 -11.02
N GLY A 17 1.38 -5.76 -10.29
CA GLY A 17 1.70 -4.37 -10.62
C GLY A 17 0.57 -3.37 -10.33
N GLN A 18 -0.42 -3.76 -9.52
CA GLN A 18 -1.54 -2.92 -9.12
C GLN A 18 -1.20 -2.06 -7.91
N HIS A 19 -1.71 -0.82 -7.88
CA HIS A 19 -1.59 0.04 -6.71
C HIS A 19 -2.38 -0.52 -5.52
N THR A 20 -1.70 -0.65 -4.39
CA THR A 20 -2.27 -1.16 -3.13
C THR A 20 -2.17 -0.06 -2.08
N GLY A 21 -3.23 0.70 -1.87
CA GLY A 21 -3.30 1.71 -0.83
C GLY A 21 -3.81 1.11 0.47
N THR A 22 -5.08 1.38 0.78
CA THR A 22 -5.68 0.97 2.06
C THR A 22 -6.38 -0.38 2.02
N THR A 23 -6.39 -1.08 0.88
CA THR A 23 -6.89 -2.46 0.86
C THR A 23 -5.97 -3.32 1.71
N ASP A 24 -6.53 -3.92 2.77
CA ASP A 24 -5.76 -4.77 3.67
C ASP A 24 -5.71 -6.19 3.10
N ILE A 25 -4.56 -6.53 2.51
CA ILE A 25 -4.31 -7.80 1.85
C ILE A 25 -3.08 -8.49 2.47
N PRO A 26 -3.07 -9.83 2.54
CA PRO A 26 -1.95 -10.57 3.09
C PRO A 26 -0.73 -10.56 2.16
N LEU A 27 0.42 -10.89 2.76
CA LEU A 27 1.63 -11.26 2.02
C LEU A 27 1.41 -12.55 1.21
N THR A 28 2.05 -12.65 0.05
CA THR A 28 2.21 -13.92 -0.67
C THR A 28 3.20 -14.82 0.08
N GLY A 29 3.28 -16.10 -0.32
CA GLY A 29 4.32 -17.00 0.18
C GLY A 29 5.74 -16.51 -0.13
N ASN A 30 5.95 -15.89 -1.30
CA ASN A 30 7.21 -15.24 -1.65
C ASN A 30 7.49 -14.04 -0.73
N GLY A 31 6.50 -13.18 -0.50
CA GLY A 31 6.62 -12.01 0.38
C GLY A 31 7.03 -12.38 1.80
N ARG A 32 6.45 -13.44 2.37
CA ARG A 32 6.83 -13.96 3.69
C ARG A 32 8.28 -14.45 3.73
N ARG A 33 8.68 -15.28 2.75
CA ARG A 33 10.05 -15.80 2.66
C ARG A 33 11.10 -14.69 2.52
N LEU A 34 10.79 -13.65 1.75
CA LEU A 34 11.69 -12.49 1.62
C LEU A 34 11.77 -11.69 2.92
N ALA A 35 10.65 -11.54 3.64
CA ALA A 35 10.65 -10.88 4.95
C ALA A 35 11.52 -11.62 5.99
N GLU A 36 11.44 -12.95 6.04
CA GLU A 36 12.27 -13.78 6.94
C GLU A 36 13.77 -13.61 6.67
N ARG A 37 14.17 -13.45 5.40
CA ARG A 37 15.57 -13.25 5.02
C ARG A 37 16.18 -11.95 5.53
N MET A 38 15.36 -10.97 5.88
CA MET A 38 15.85 -9.71 6.47
C MET A 38 16.31 -9.89 7.92
N ARG A 39 15.76 -10.87 8.65
CA ARG A 39 16.03 -11.08 10.07
C ARG A 39 17.52 -11.13 10.45
N PRO A 40 18.38 -11.95 9.83
CA PRO A 40 19.81 -11.99 10.19
C PRO A 40 20.55 -10.68 9.89
N VAL A 41 20.07 -9.87 8.94
CA VAL A 41 20.68 -8.57 8.62
C VAL A 41 20.28 -7.55 9.68
N LEU A 42 18.99 -7.46 10.00
CA LEU A 42 18.45 -6.50 10.96
C LEU A 42 18.88 -6.82 12.40
N ALA A 43 19.13 -8.09 12.73
CA ALA A 43 19.66 -8.49 14.04
C ALA A 43 21.07 -7.95 14.33
N ARG A 44 21.78 -7.41 13.33
CA ARG A 44 23.10 -6.78 13.50
C ARG A 44 23.00 -5.32 13.98
N GLU A 45 21.80 -4.76 13.94
CA GLU A 45 21.53 -3.37 14.30
C GLU A 45 20.84 -3.30 15.66
N ALA A 46 21.12 -2.23 16.41
CA ALA A 46 20.44 -1.94 17.66
C ALA A 46 19.35 -0.88 17.41
N PHE A 47 18.10 -1.33 17.24
CA PHE A 47 16.97 -0.43 17.04
C PHE A 47 16.42 0.05 18.39
N VAL A 48 16.44 1.37 18.60
CA VAL A 48 15.82 2.01 19.77
C VAL A 48 14.33 2.33 19.56
N LEU A 49 13.87 2.31 18.31
CA LEU A 49 12.49 2.54 17.93
C LEU A 49 12.17 1.77 16.65
N VAL A 50 11.05 1.05 16.65
CA VAL A 50 10.47 0.42 15.46
C VAL A 50 9.03 0.88 15.34
N LEU A 51 8.72 1.54 14.22
CA LEU A 51 7.37 1.97 13.88
C LEU A 51 6.86 1.11 12.72
N VAL A 52 5.60 0.69 12.79
CA VAL A 52 4.99 -0.14 11.75
C VAL A 52 3.61 0.38 11.38
N SER A 53 3.29 0.34 10.08
CA SER A 53 1.94 0.62 9.58
C SER A 53 0.91 -0.34 10.20
N PRO A 54 -0.35 0.09 10.43
CA PRO A 54 -1.39 -0.81 10.92
C PRO A 54 -1.76 -1.94 9.93
N MET A 55 -1.42 -1.79 8.63
CA MET A 55 -1.75 -2.76 7.58
C MET A 55 -1.16 -4.14 7.86
N GLN A 56 -1.94 -5.21 7.66
CA GLN A 56 -1.53 -6.58 8.01
C GLN A 56 -0.23 -7.00 7.33
N ARG A 57 -0.02 -6.57 6.08
CA ARG A 57 1.19 -6.88 5.30
C ARG A 57 2.45 -6.28 5.90
N ALA A 58 2.35 -5.06 6.46
CA ALA A 58 3.46 -4.40 7.11
C ALA A 58 3.77 -5.06 8.46
N ARG A 59 2.73 -5.32 9.26
CA ARG A 59 2.87 -6.03 10.54
C ARG A 59 3.49 -7.42 10.36
N ALA A 60 2.97 -8.22 9.43
CA ALA A 60 3.51 -9.54 9.12
C ALA A 60 4.97 -9.47 8.63
N THR A 61 5.33 -8.46 7.82
CA THR A 61 6.72 -8.27 7.40
C THR A 61 7.61 -7.97 8.60
N CYS A 62 7.18 -7.08 9.49
CA CYS A 62 7.92 -6.69 10.69
C CYS A 62 8.13 -7.86 11.67
N GLU A 63 7.09 -8.66 11.88
CA GLU A 63 7.14 -9.89 12.69
C GLU A 63 8.15 -10.89 12.12
N LEU A 64 8.05 -11.21 10.82
CA LEU A 64 8.94 -12.16 10.15
C LEU A 64 10.39 -11.67 10.09
N ALA A 65 10.58 -10.36 10.00
CA ALA A 65 11.89 -9.71 10.08
C ALA A 65 12.51 -9.73 11.49
N GLY A 66 11.80 -10.23 12.50
CA GLY A 66 12.28 -10.34 13.87
C GLY A 66 12.17 -9.05 14.69
N LEU A 67 11.38 -8.08 14.23
CA LEU A 67 11.19 -6.79 14.91
C LEU A 67 9.79 -6.64 15.54
N GLY A 68 8.93 -7.67 15.43
CA GLY A 68 7.52 -7.58 15.84
C GLY A 68 7.30 -7.22 17.31
N GLU A 69 8.09 -7.76 18.24
CA GLU A 69 7.92 -7.54 19.69
C GLU A 69 8.18 -6.10 20.12
N MET A 70 8.99 -5.36 19.35
CA MET A 70 9.40 -3.99 19.63
C MET A 70 8.69 -2.96 18.74
N ALA A 71 7.81 -3.43 17.84
CA ALA A 71 7.11 -2.58 16.91
C ALA A 71 5.94 -1.84 17.57
N VAL A 72 5.89 -0.53 17.40
CA VAL A 72 4.75 0.30 17.76
C VAL A 72 3.95 0.60 16.49
N ILE A 73 2.64 0.38 16.54
CA ILE A 73 1.76 0.73 15.43
C ILE A 73 1.72 2.25 15.30
N GLU A 74 2.14 2.76 14.14
CA GLU A 74 2.09 4.18 13.77
C GLU A 74 1.04 4.37 12.67
N PRO A 75 -0.13 4.94 13.00
CA PRO A 75 -1.22 5.17 12.04
C PRO A 75 -0.82 6.00 10.82
N ASN A 76 0.19 6.87 10.94
CA ASN A 76 0.64 7.73 9.84
C ASN A 76 1.55 7.03 8.83
N LEU A 77 1.91 5.75 9.06
CA LEU A 77 2.68 4.92 8.12
C LEU A 77 1.79 4.11 7.16
N VAL A 78 0.49 4.40 7.08
CA VAL A 78 -0.36 3.81 6.03
C VAL A 78 0.11 4.25 4.64
N GLU A 79 -0.03 3.37 3.66
CA GLU A 79 0.24 3.72 2.27
C GLU A 79 -0.71 4.84 1.81
N TRP A 80 -0.31 5.57 0.79
CA TRP A 80 -1.23 6.48 0.11
C TRP A 80 -2.51 5.74 -0.25
N ASN A 81 -3.64 6.36 0.01
CA ASN A 81 -4.89 5.81 -0.47
C ASN A 81 -5.10 6.27 -1.92
N TYR A 82 -5.37 5.32 -2.81
CA TYR A 82 -5.50 5.55 -4.24
C TYR A 82 -6.94 5.85 -4.68
N GLY A 83 -7.92 5.81 -3.78
CA GLY A 83 -9.32 6.13 -4.07
C GLY A 83 -9.88 5.24 -5.17
N GLU A 84 -10.36 5.85 -6.26
CA GLU A 84 -10.83 5.13 -7.45
C GLU A 84 -9.73 4.37 -8.20
N TYR A 85 -8.45 4.67 -7.94
CA TYR A 85 -7.30 4.01 -8.56
C TYR A 85 -6.76 2.83 -7.74
N GLU A 86 -7.36 2.52 -6.59
CA GLU A 86 -7.04 1.33 -5.82
C GLU A 86 -7.22 0.07 -6.70
N GLY A 87 -6.16 -0.75 -6.77
CA GLY A 87 -6.16 -1.95 -7.60
C GLY A 87 -6.00 -1.70 -9.10
N LEU A 88 -5.77 -0.47 -9.57
CA LEU A 88 -5.41 -0.24 -10.97
C LEU A 88 -3.90 -0.33 -11.17
N THR A 89 -3.48 -0.71 -12.38
CA THR A 89 -2.07 -0.59 -12.78
C THR A 89 -1.75 0.84 -13.20
N PRO A 90 -0.47 1.25 -13.21
CA PRO A 90 -0.06 2.55 -13.72
C PRO A 90 -0.55 2.83 -15.16
N GLU A 91 -0.62 1.81 -16.02
CA GLU A 91 -1.10 1.92 -17.39
C GLU A 91 -2.59 2.29 -17.42
N GLN A 92 -3.42 1.59 -16.64
CA GLN A 92 -4.85 1.86 -16.54
C GLN A 92 -5.14 3.26 -15.98
N ILE A 93 -4.33 3.72 -15.02
CA ILE A 93 -4.45 5.09 -14.50
C ILE A 93 -4.08 6.10 -15.58
N ARG A 94 -2.98 5.89 -16.31
CA ARG A 94 -2.56 6.78 -17.40
C ARG A 94 -3.58 6.86 -18.53
N GLU A 95 -4.31 5.79 -18.83
CA GLU A 95 -5.40 5.82 -19.82
C GLU A 95 -6.55 6.74 -19.38
N ALA A 96 -6.87 6.76 -18.09
CA ALA A 96 -7.95 7.58 -17.54
C ALA A 96 -7.50 9.02 -17.20
N ALA A 97 -6.24 9.20 -16.83
CA ALA A 97 -5.65 10.46 -16.39
C ALA A 97 -4.13 10.50 -16.73
N PRO A 98 -3.77 10.87 -17.97
CA PRO A 98 -2.39 10.76 -18.50
C PRO A 98 -1.33 11.49 -17.67
N ASP A 99 -1.67 12.64 -17.11
CA ASP A 99 -0.72 13.48 -16.38
C ASP A 99 -0.81 13.29 -14.86
N TRP A 100 -1.68 12.40 -14.36
CA TRP A 100 -1.94 12.28 -12.92
C TRP A 100 -0.70 11.81 -12.15
N LEU A 101 -0.40 12.51 -11.06
CA LEU A 101 0.66 12.16 -10.13
C LEU A 101 0.13 12.29 -8.70
N ILE A 102 0.20 11.22 -7.92
CA ILE A 102 -0.32 11.18 -6.56
C ILE A 102 0.23 12.30 -5.66
N PHE A 103 1.51 12.66 -5.84
CA PHE A 103 2.17 13.72 -5.07
C PHE A 103 1.65 15.13 -5.37
N ARG A 104 1.08 15.36 -6.56
CA ARG A 104 0.56 16.67 -6.98
C ARG A 104 -0.95 16.74 -6.84
N ASP A 105 -1.64 15.69 -7.27
CA ASP A 105 -3.08 15.71 -7.47
C ASP A 105 -3.83 15.01 -6.33
N GLY A 106 -3.12 14.27 -5.48
CA GLY A 106 -3.72 13.43 -4.45
C GLY A 106 -4.56 12.30 -5.05
N TRP A 107 -5.47 11.77 -4.23
CA TRP A 107 -6.36 10.68 -4.63
C TRP A 107 -7.65 11.18 -5.33
N PRO A 108 -8.16 10.48 -6.35
CA PRO A 108 -9.51 10.76 -6.83
C PRO A 108 -10.54 10.33 -5.78
N GLY A 109 -11.35 11.28 -5.31
CA GLY A 109 -12.57 10.95 -4.56
C GLY A 109 -13.58 10.24 -5.47
N ARG A 110 -14.45 9.38 -4.91
CA ARG A 110 -15.52 8.71 -5.67
C ARG A 110 -16.26 9.75 -6.53
N ARG A 111 -16.12 9.68 -7.86
CA ARG A 111 -16.93 10.46 -8.78
C ARG A 111 -18.35 9.95 -8.60
N LYS A 112 -19.26 10.77 -8.07
CA LYS A 112 -20.70 10.47 -8.14
C LYS A 112 -20.98 10.14 -9.61
N ARG A 113 -21.42 8.91 -9.90
CA ARG A 113 -21.90 8.51 -11.23
C ARG A 113 -22.86 9.61 -11.67
N ARG A 114 -22.49 10.44 -12.64
CA ARG A 114 -23.47 11.32 -13.30
C ARG A 114 -24.49 10.37 -13.90
N SER A 115 -25.67 10.27 -13.29
CA SER A 115 -26.80 9.63 -13.93
C SER A 115 -27.00 10.38 -15.24
N LYS A 116 -26.87 9.68 -16.37
CA LYS A 116 -27.46 10.17 -17.63
C LYS A 116 -28.97 10.04 -17.48
N SER A 117 -29.59 10.91 -16.69
CA SER A 117 -31.02 11.16 -16.77
C SER A 117 -31.21 12.22 -17.86
N GLY A 118 -31.50 11.77 -19.08
CA GLY A 118 -31.75 12.67 -20.19
C GLY A 118 -32.52 11.97 -21.30
N ARG A 119 -33.71 12.54 -21.57
CA ARG A 119 -34.74 12.22 -22.58
C ARG A 119 -35.89 11.37 -21.99
N GLY A 120 -37.06 11.91 -21.69
CA GLY A 120 -37.78 13.01 -22.33
C GLY A 120 -38.99 12.40 -23.03
N TRP A 121 -40.10 12.28 -22.31
CA TRP A 121 -41.39 11.88 -22.87
C TRP A 121 -42.01 13.11 -23.56
N THR A 122 -42.08 13.06 -24.89
CA THR A 122 -43.14 13.74 -25.67
C THR A 122 -44.30 12.73 -25.69
N GLY A 123 -45.50 13.06 -25.22
CA GLY A 123 -46.39 14.09 -25.77
C GLY A 123 -47.47 13.36 -26.53
#